data_AF-W1QAR7-F1
#
_entry.id   AF-W1QAR7-F1
#
_cell.length_a   1.000
_cell.length_b   1.000
_cell.length_c   1.000
_cell.angle_alpha   90.00
_cell.angle_beta   90.00
_cell.angle_gamma   90.00
#
_symmetry.space_group_name_H-M   'P 1'
#
loop_
_entity.id
_entity.type
_entity.pdbx_description
1 polymer ?
#
loop_
_entity_poly.entity_id
_entity_poly.type
_entity_poly.pdbx_seq_one_letter_code
_entity_poly.pdbx_strand_id
1 'polypeptide(L)'
;MTRDSPLWVVGYGSLLWKPPLHELDISREFVRFPGYIQGYARRFWQSSYDNRGTPEQKGRVVTIIPSDKIVDTPEFKPDILKYELADNAQAQEIINDSAQLYSELRVWGCIYYIPPQYAAMATKYLDFREKDGYTIHKIHFNVTDPCGHEDVLQGLPCENGRYIVESMIYIGTVDNESFVGPEDVETTAKVIHKSAGESGPNDEYLLLLHREVEKMGGDPYLEDLVSHLARLE
;
A
#
# COMPACT_ATOMS: atom_id res chain seq x y z
N MET A 1 18.85 13.45 5.65
CA MET A 1 18.40 13.08 7.01
C MET A 1 19.59 13.19 7.94
N THR A 2 19.49 14.02 8.98
CA THR A 2 20.50 14.09 10.05
C THR A 2 20.47 12.77 10.82
N ARG A 3 21.61 12.36 11.40
CA ARG A 3 21.80 11.06 12.08
C ARG A 3 20.93 10.85 13.34
N ASP A 4 20.07 11.81 13.69
CA ASP A 4 19.42 11.89 15.01
C ASP A 4 17.89 11.83 14.95
N SER A 5 17.27 11.72 13.78
CA SER A 5 15.81 11.65 13.65
C SER A 5 15.33 10.22 13.38
N PRO A 6 14.22 9.78 13.99
CA PRO A 6 13.63 8.49 13.69
C PRO A 6 13.13 8.44 12.25
N LEU A 7 13.01 7.23 11.72
CA LEU A 7 12.45 6.99 10.40
C LEU A 7 11.02 6.44 10.56
N TRP A 8 10.07 7.11 9.92
CA TRP A 8 8.68 6.69 9.84
C TRP A 8 8.40 6.14 8.44
N VAL A 9 8.03 4.86 8.32
CA VAL A 9 7.78 4.20 7.02
C VAL A 9 6.40 3.58 6.98
N VAL A 10 5.65 3.89 5.92
CA VAL A 10 4.33 3.30 5.67
C VAL A 10 4.46 2.00 4.89
N GLY A 11 3.73 0.99 5.36
CA GLY A 11 3.49 -0.27 4.66
C GLY A 11 2.03 -0.41 4.23
N TYR A 12 1.80 -0.58 2.93
CA TYR A 12 0.49 -0.84 2.33
C TYR A 12 0.45 -2.14 1.51
N GLY A 13 1.57 -2.85 1.40
CA GLY A 13 1.69 -4.13 0.71
C GLY A 13 2.39 -5.17 1.59
N SER A 14 3.45 -5.79 1.07
CA SER A 14 4.20 -6.83 1.80
C SER A 14 4.77 -6.38 3.15
N LEU A 15 5.00 -5.08 3.36
CA LEU A 15 5.41 -4.52 4.65
C LEU A 15 4.38 -4.76 5.78
N LEU A 16 3.15 -5.19 5.49
CA LEU A 16 2.17 -5.57 6.52
C LEU A 16 2.54 -6.87 7.24
N TRP A 17 3.31 -7.77 6.61
CA TRP A 17 3.75 -9.05 7.22
C TRP A 17 5.26 -9.30 7.12
N LYS A 18 5.98 -8.59 6.25
CA LYS A 18 7.45 -8.58 6.16
C LYS A 18 7.97 -7.19 6.53
N PRO A 19 8.16 -6.86 7.83
CA PRO A 19 8.57 -5.53 8.29
C PRO A 19 9.90 -5.06 7.68
N PRO A 20 10.26 -3.77 7.82
CA PRO A 20 11.61 -3.30 7.51
C PRO A 20 12.65 -4.15 8.25
N LEU A 21 13.72 -4.56 7.55
CA LEU A 21 14.77 -5.42 8.10
C LEU A 21 14.25 -6.78 8.64
N HIS A 22 13.18 -7.34 8.08
CA HIS A 22 12.53 -8.57 8.59
C HIS A 22 13.42 -9.81 8.76
N GLU A 23 14.59 -9.85 8.11
CA GLU A 23 15.57 -10.92 8.27
C GLU A 23 16.42 -10.78 9.53
N LEU A 24 16.39 -9.61 10.17
CA LEU A 24 17.13 -9.30 11.39
C LEU A 24 16.18 -9.28 12.59
N ASP A 25 16.66 -9.80 13.73
CA ASP A 25 15.89 -9.82 14.98
C ASP A 25 15.45 -8.43 15.44
N ILE A 26 16.22 -7.39 15.12
CA ILE A 26 15.90 -6.00 15.47
C ILE A 26 14.57 -5.52 14.90
N SER A 27 14.10 -6.11 13.79
CA SER A 27 12.80 -5.74 13.21
C SER A 27 11.62 -5.99 14.16
N ARG A 28 11.77 -6.92 15.11
CA ARG A 28 10.75 -7.25 16.13
C ARG A 28 10.64 -6.17 17.21
N GLU A 29 11.64 -5.30 17.33
CA GLU A 29 11.65 -4.19 18.27
C GLU A 29 11.07 -2.91 17.66
N PHE A 30 10.83 -2.88 16.34
CA PHE A 30 10.22 -1.72 15.70
C PHE A 30 8.76 -1.59 16.10
N VAL A 31 8.40 -0.40 16.56
CA VAL A 31 7.02 -0.09 16.92
C VAL A 31 6.21 0.08 15.63
N ARG A 32 5.02 -0.53 15.60
CA ARG A 32 4.12 -0.53 14.44
C ARG A 32 2.73 -0.09 14.89
N PHE A 33 2.15 0.85 14.15
CA PHE A 33 0.77 1.27 14.38
C PHE A 33 -0.10 1.00 13.15
N PRO A 34 -1.33 0.48 13.31
CA PRO A 34 -2.29 0.38 12.23
C PRO A 34 -2.89 1.76 11.92
N GLY A 35 -3.37 1.93 10.69
CA GLY A 35 -4.02 3.15 10.27
C GLY A 35 -4.20 3.22 8.77
N TYR A 36 -4.34 4.43 8.24
CA TYR A 36 -4.57 4.60 6.81
C TYR A 36 -3.91 5.87 6.25
N ILE A 37 -3.67 5.82 4.94
CA ILE A 37 -3.33 6.99 4.14
C ILE A 37 -4.60 7.43 3.39
N GLN A 38 -4.78 8.73 3.24
CA GLN A 38 -5.95 9.32 2.59
C GLN A 38 -5.60 9.81 1.18
N GLY A 39 -6.57 9.73 0.26
CA GLY A 39 -6.44 10.23 -1.09
C GLY A 39 -5.77 9.31 -2.10
N TYR A 40 -5.72 8.01 -1.80
CA TYR A 40 -5.13 6.99 -2.66
C TYR A 40 -6.07 5.80 -2.83
N ALA A 41 -6.00 5.13 -3.98
CA ALA A 41 -6.59 3.82 -4.20
C ALA A 41 -5.48 2.77 -4.36
N ARG A 42 -5.67 1.57 -3.82
CA ARG A 42 -4.70 0.46 -3.92
C ARG A 42 -5.09 -0.48 -5.03
N ARG A 43 -4.17 -0.80 -5.94
CA ARG A 43 -4.42 -1.77 -7.03
C ARG A 43 -3.24 -2.71 -7.26
N PHE A 44 -3.52 -3.93 -7.70
CA PHE A 44 -2.52 -4.90 -8.19
C PHE A 44 -2.03 -4.53 -9.60
N TRP A 45 -1.75 -3.26 -9.84
CA TRP A 45 -1.36 -2.72 -11.15
C TRP A 45 0.15 -2.47 -11.27
N GLN A 46 0.94 -3.10 -10.42
CA GLN A 46 2.39 -3.14 -10.55
C GLN A 46 2.82 -4.55 -10.92
N SER A 47 3.52 -4.71 -12.04
CA SER A 47 4.13 -5.99 -12.40
C SER A 47 5.32 -6.32 -11.49
N SER A 48 5.50 -7.60 -11.19
CA SER A 48 6.65 -8.12 -10.43
C SER A 48 7.38 -9.16 -11.25
N TYR A 49 8.66 -8.93 -11.53
CA TYR A 49 9.46 -9.80 -12.40
C TYR A 49 10.51 -10.62 -11.66
N ASP A 50 10.69 -10.41 -10.35
CA ASP A 50 11.68 -11.12 -9.52
C ASP A 50 11.04 -11.78 -8.26
N ASN A 51 10.14 -11.08 -7.59
CA ASN A 51 9.62 -11.50 -6.30
C ASN A 51 8.41 -12.43 -6.43
N ARG A 52 7.36 -12.00 -7.13
CA ARG A 52 6.09 -12.76 -7.30
C ARG A 52 5.85 -13.19 -8.74
N GLY A 53 6.88 -13.10 -9.58
CA GLY A 53 6.91 -13.58 -10.95
C GLY A 53 8.34 -13.75 -11.42
N THR A 54 8.49 -13.97 -12.72
CA THR A 54 9.79 -14.03 -13.42
C THR A 54 9.81 -13.00 -14.57
N PRO A 55 10.97 -12.75 -15.21
CA PRO A 55 11.01 -11.90 -16.40
C PRO A 55 10.08 -12.36 -17.53
N GLU A 56 9.92 -13.68 -17.71
CA GLU A 56 9.07 -14.30 -18.73
C GLU A 56 7.60 -14.35 -18.31
N GLN A 57 7.33 -14.46 -17.01
CA GLN A 57 5.99 -14.55 -16.46
C GLN A 57 5.86 -13.65 -15.22
N LYS A 58 5.64 -12.36 -15.49
CA LYS A 58 5.52 -11.34 -14.45
C LYS A 58 4.24 -11.53 -13.63
N GLY A 59 4.39 -11.45 -12.32
CA GLY A 59 3.28 -11.38 -11.37
C GLY A 59 2.64 -9.99 -11.32
N ARG A 60 1.77 -9.81 -10.32
CA ARG A 60 1.11 -8.57 -9.92
C ARG A 60 1.32 -8.34 -8.43
N VAL A 61 1.75 -7.14 -8.06
CA VAL A 61 1.85 -6.66 -6.68
C VAL A 61 1.14 -5.32 -6.57
N VAL A 62 0.89 -4.86 -5.34
CA VAL A 62 0.15 -3.61 -5.16
C VAL A 62 1.01 -2.38 -5.35
N THR A 63 0.42 -1.37 -5.97
CA THR A 63 0.82 0.04 -5.87
C THR A 63 -0.37 0.86 -5.38
N ILE A 64 -0.16 2.15 -5.15
CA ILE A 64 -1.21 3.11 -4.83
C ILE A 64 -1.25 4.24 -5.85
N ILE A 65 -2.45 4.70 -6.18
CA ILE A 65 -2.71 5.69 -7.20
C ILE A 65 -3.35 6.91 -6.52
N PRO A 66 -2.74 8.10 -6.61
CA PRO A 66 -3.28 9.29 -5.96
C PRO A 66 -4.52 9.82 -6.70
N SER A 67 -5.40 10.49 -5.95
CA SER A 67 -6.65 11.09 -6.43
C SER A 67 -6.50 12.01 -7.65
N ASP A 68 -5.44 12.82 -7.72
CA ASP A 68 -5.16 13.68 -8.87
C ASP A 68 -4.93 12.87 -10.14
N LYS A 69 -4.12 11.80 -10.08
CA LYS A 69 -3.87 10.89 -11.21
C LYS A 69 -5.10 10.11 -11.63
N ILE A 70 -6.02 9.81 -10.71
CA ILE A 70 -7.31 9.20 -11.02
C ILE A 70 -8.21 10.18 -11.78
N VAL A 71 -8.27 11.44 -11.34
CA VAL A 71 -9.08 12.46 -12.00
C VAL A 71 -8.56 12.77 -13.41
N ASP A 72 -7.23 12.83 -13.55
CA ASP A 72 -6.53 13.14 -14.80
C ASP A 72 -6.55 11.97 -15.82
N THR A 73 -6.81 10.74 -15.37
CA THR A 73 -6.80 9.53 -16.21
C THR A 73 -8.20 8.89 -16.26
N PRO A 74 -9.04 9.23 -17.25
CA PRO A 74 -10.43 8.74 -17.34
C PRO A 74 -10.57 7.21 -17.29
N GLU A 75 -9.57 6.48 -17.78
CA GLU A 75 -9.55 5.02 -17.83
C GLU A 75 -9.50 4.38 -16.43
N PHE A 76 -9.05 5.10 -15.40
CA PHE A 76 -9.06 4.61 -14.02
C PHE A 76 -10.42 4.78 -13.34
N LYS A 77 -11.26 5.72 -13.80
CA LYS A 77 -12.50 6.11 -13.12
C LYS A 77 -13.53 4.98 -12.97
N PRO A 78 -13.78 4.10 -13.97
CA PRO A 78 -14.75 3.02 -13.83
C PRO A 78 -14.43 2.07 -12.68
N ASP A 79 -13.15 1.83 -12.44
CA ASP A 79 -12.68 0.97 -11.37
C ASP A 79 -12.90 1.62 -10.00
N ILE A 80 -12.58 2.91 -9.84
CA ILE A 80 -12.83 3.65 -8.59
C ILE A 80 -14.33 3.80 -8.29
N LEU A 81 -15.14 4.01 -9.34
CA LEU A 81 -16.60 4.03 -9.22
C LEU A 81 -17.16 2.69 -8.73
N LYS A 82 -16.54 1.58 -9.14
CA LYS A 82 -16.97 0.23 -8.77
C LYS A 82 -16.63 -0.13 -7.32
N TYR A 83 -15.47 0.31 -6.82
CA TYR A 83 -14.97 -0.18 -5.54
C TYR A 83 -15.07 0.84 -4.41
N GLU A 84 -14.60 2.06 -4.60
CA GLU A 84 -14.59 3.07 -3.53
C GLU A 84 -15.85 3.94 -3.50
N LEU A 85 -16.53 4.14 -4.64
CA LEU A 85 -17.68 5.03 -4.75
C LEU A 85 -19.01 4.33 -5.09
N ALA A 86 -19.07 2.99 -5.01
CA ALA A 86 -20.23 2.20 -5.45
C ALA A 86 -21.56 2.65 -4.82
N ASP A 87 -21.53 2.96 -3.52
CA ASP A 87 -22.69 3.34 -2.73
C ASP A 87 -22.79 4.87 -2.50
N ASN A 88 -21.96 5.66 -3.20
CA ASN A 88 -21.93 7.11 -3.04
C ASN A 88 -22.89 7.79 -4.04
N ALA A 89 -23.94 8.46 -3.52
CA ALA A 89 -24.93 9.16 -4.35
C ALA A 89 -24.34 10.31 -5.20
N GLN A 90 -23.18 10.83 -4.82
CA GLN A 90 -22.44 11.89 -5.50
C GLN A 90 -21.22 11.37 -6.29
N ALA A 91 -21.13 10.05 -6.50
CA ALA A 91 -19.96 9.41 -7.13
C ALA A 91 -19.49 10.09 -8.44
N GLN A 92 -20.44 10.49 -9.29
CA GLN A 92 -20.13 11.13 -10.58
C GLN A 92 -19.57 12.55 -10.44
N GLU A 93 -19.89 13.26 -9.36
CA GLU A 93 -19.30 14.57 -9.05
C GLU A 93 -17.91 14.37 -8.45
N ILE A 94 -17.83 13.52 -7.42
CA ILE A 94 -16.60 13.24 -6.67
C ILE A 94 -15.48 12.71 -7.57
N ILE A 95 -15.78 11.78 -8.49
CA ILE A 95 -14.77 11.15 -9.36
C ILE A 95 -14.08 12.14 -10.32
N ASN A 96 -14.61 13.36 -10.44
CA ASN A 96 -14.07 14.41 -11.30
C ASN A 96 -13.43 15.58 -10.52
N ASP A 97 -13.39 15.50 -9.19
CA ASP A 97 -12.80 16.52 -8.32
C ASP A 97 -11.75 15.87 -7.40
N SER A 98 -10.48 16.25 -7.55
CA SER A 98 -9.39 15.60 -6.82
C SER A 98 -9.45 15.85 -5.33
N ALA A 99 -9.99 16.98 -4.85
CA ALA A 99 -10.10 17.29 -3.43
C ALA A 99 -11.26 16.52 -2.78
N GLN A 100 -12.39 16.39 -3.49
CA GLN A 100 -13.49 15.56 -3.04
C GLN A 100 -13.10 14.08 -3.05
N LEU A 101 -12.49 13.61 -4.13
CA LEU A 101 -11.99 12.24 -4.24
C LEU A 101 -10.92 11.93 -3.18
N TYR A 102 -10.03 12.89 -2.89
CA TYR A 102 -9.06 12.76 -1.81
C TYR A 102 -9.72 12.38 -0.49
N SER A 103 -10.87 13.00 -0.19
CA SER A 103 -11.58 12.81 1.08
C SER A 103 -12.24 11.43 1.21
N GLU A 104 -12.70 10.87 0.09
CA GLU A 104 -13.35 9.55 0.03
C GLU A 104 -12.36 8.38 0.02
N LEU A 105 -11.19 8.56 -0.62
CA LEU A 105 -10.22 7.48 -0.79
C LEU A 105 -9.39 7.22 0.47
N ARG A 106 -9.28 5.94 0.86
CA ARG A 106 -8.46 5.50 1.99
C ARG A 106 -7.79 4.17 1.68
N VAL A 107 -6.52 4.06 2.06
CA VAL A 107 -5.75 2.82 1.97
C VAL A 107 -5.26 2.40 3.35
N TRP A 108 -5.80 1.29 3.85
CA TRP A 108 -5.47 0.72 5.16
C TRP A 108 -4.10 0.07 5.18
N GLY A 109 -3.26 0.42 6.14
CA GLY A 109 -1.96 -0.21 6.29
C GLY A 109 -1.39 -0.03 7.68
N CYS A 110 -0.07 0.04 7.75
CA CYS A 110 0.60 0.35 9.00
C CYS A 110 1.74 1.32 8.79
N ILE A 111 2.16 1.94 9.87
CA ILE A 111 3.35 2.77 9.92
C ILE A 111 4.33 2.19 10.94
N TYR A 112 5.59 2.12 10.56
CA TYR A 112 6.70 1.68 11.42
C TYR A 112 7.46 2.90 11.94
N TYR A 113 7.69 2.93 13.24
CA TYR A 113 8.69 3.77 13.88
C TYR A 113 10.01 3.00 13.96
N ILE A 114 11.03 3.54 13.30
CA ILE A 114 12.38 2.98 13.31
C ILE A 114 13.30 3.94 14.07
N PRO A 115 13.91 3.51 15.17
CA PRO A 115 14.79 4.35 15.97
C PRO A 115 15.93 4.97 15.16
N PRO A 116 16.41 6.19 15.52
CA PRO A 116 17.43 6.91 14.75
C PRO A 116 18.68 6.07 14.41
N GLN A 117 19.14 5.23 15.34
CA GLN A 117 20.32 4.38 15.15
C GLN A 117 20.16 3.33 14.04
N TYR A 118 18.91 2.97 13.68
CA TYR A 118 18.61 2.00 12.61
C TYR A 118 18.03 2.66 11.36
N ALA A 119 17.64 3.93 11.42
CA ALA A 119 17.01 4.66 10.31
C ALA A 119 17.80 4.52 9.00
N ALA A 120 19.11 4.81 9.00
CA ALA A 120 19.94 4.73 7.80
C ALA A 120 20.08 3.30 7.24
N MET A 121 20.13 2.30 8.14
CA MET A 121 20.21 0.89 7.75
C MET A 121 18.89 0.42 7.14
N ALA A 122 17.77 0.81 7.74
CA ALA A 122 16.44 0.51 7.24
C ALA A 122 16.16 1.19 5.90
N THR A 123 16.52 2.46 5.72
CA THR A 123 16.40 3.16 4.43
C THR A 123 17.17 2.41 3.34
N LYS A 124 18.45 2.09 3.57
CA LYS A 124 19.27 1.36 2.58
C LYS A 124 18.68 -0.01 2.23
N TYR A 125 18.15 -0.71 3.24
CA TYR A 125 17.48 -1.98 3.03
C TYR A 125 16.22 -1.84 2.17
N LEU A 126 15.37 -0.85 2.46
CA LEU A 126 14.14 -0.59 1.72
C LEU A 126 14.43 -0.12 0.28
N ASP A 127 15.44 0.73 0.07
CA ASP A 127 15.87 1.16 -1.27
C ASP A 127 16.28 -0.03 -2.15
N PHE A 128 16.92 -1.05 -1.57
CA PHE A 128 17.27 -2.27 -2.30
C PHE A 128 16.04 -3.16 -2.56
N ARG A 129 15.14 -3.27 -1.59
CA ARG A 129 13.93 -4.08 -1.68
C ARG A 129 12.94 -3.54 -2.73
N GLU A 130 12.84 -2.22 -2.85
CA GLU A 130 11.86 -1.54 -3.71
C GLU A 130 12.51 -0.99 -5.01
N LYS A 131 13.63 -1.58 -5.44
CA LYS A 131 14.44 -1.17 -6.61
C LYS A 131 13.69 -1.14 -7.96
N ASP A 132 12.50 -1.73 -8.04
CA ASP A 132 11.73 -1.93 -9.28
C ASP A 132 10.87 -0.70 -9.66
N GLY A 133 11.52 0.45 -9.68
CA GLY A 133 10.94 1.73 -10.07
C GLY A 133 10.00 2.34 -9.04
N TYR A 134 9.96 1.82 -7.80
CA TYR A 134 9.30 2.54 -6.73
C TYR A 134 10.11 3.77 -6.37
N THR A 135 9.41 4.88 -6.18
CA THR A 135 9.99 6.15 -5.75
C THR A 135 9.54 6.47 -4.34
N ILE A 136 10.37 7.21 -3.61
CA ILE A 136 10.08 7.63 -2.24
C ILE A 136 9.20 8.88 -2.29
N HIS A 137 8.08 8.85 -1.57
CA HIS A 137 7.18 9.98 -1.37
C HIS A 137 7.05 10.29 0.13
N LYS A 138 6.76 11.56 0.43
CA LYS A 138 6.38 11.99 1.78
C LYS A 138 4.86 12.13 1.86
N ILE A 139 4.26 11.54 2.89
CA ILE A 139 2.81 11.56 3.10
C ILE A 139 2.47 11.68 4.58
N HIS A 140 1.22 12.03 4.85
CA HIS A 140 0.64 11.95 6.19
C HIS A 140 -0.07 10.60 6.37
N PHE A 141 0.25 9.91 7.47
CA PHE A 141 -0.40 8.68 7.87
C PHE A 141 -1.30 8.93 9.10
N ASN A 142 -2.53 8.44 9.05
CA ASN A 142 -3.50 8.57 10.14
C ASN A 142 -3.45 7.31 11.00
N VAL A 143 -2.89 7.39 12.20
CA VAL A 143 -2.88 6.30 13.17
C VAL A 143 -4.26 6.13 13.78
N THR A 144 -4.81 4.91 13.73
CA THR A 144 -6.14 4.60 14.27
C THR A 144 -6.12 3.92 15.61
N ASP A 145 -5.01 3.28 15.97
CA ASP A 145 -4.82 2.64 17.27
C ASP A 145 -3.39 2.90 17.78
N PRO A 146 -3.22 3.78 18.77
CA PRO A 146 -1.92 4.07 19.38
C PRO A 146 -1.52 3.09 20.50
N CYS A 147 -2.34 2.06 20.79
CA CYS A 147 -2.24 1.25 22.00
C CYS A 147 -0.84 0.67 22.24
N GLY A 148 -0.29 0.96 23.42
CA GLY A 148 0.90 0.31 23.96
C GLY A 148 2.23 1.01 23.65
N HIS A 149 2.21 2.09 22.87
CA HIS A 149 3.39 2.87 22.50
C HIS A 149 3.08 4.37 22.33
N GLU A 150 2.19 4.91 23.16
CA GLU A 150 1.77 6.31 23.13
C GLU A 150 2.94 7.29 23.35
N ASP A 151 4.00 6.84 24.02
CA ASP A 151 5.25 7.58 24.22
C ASP A 151 5.94 7.93 22.89
N VAL A 152 5.88 7.03 21.91
CA VAL A 152 6.47 7.25 20.58
C VAL A 152 5.69 8.28 19.75
N LEU A 153 4.39 8.39 20.00
CA LEU A 153 3.49 9.33 19.31
C LEU A 153 3.39 10.69 20.02
N GLN A 154 3.95 10.81 21.22
CA GLN A 154 3.85 12.01 22.03
C GLN A 154 4.44 13.23 21.29
N GLY A 155 3.65 14.30 21.20
CA GLY A 155 4.05 15.56 20.56
C GLY A 155 3.86 15.60 19.04
N LEU A 156 3.39 14.50 18.42
CA LEU A 156 2.94 14.53 17.02
C LEU A 156 1.56 15.21 16.90
N PRO A 157 1.24 15.81 15.73
CA PRO A 157 -0.09 16.35 15.47
C PRO A 157 -1.18 15.30 15.70
N CYS A 158 -2.29 15.72 16.32
CA CYS A 158 -3.44 14.86 16.59
C CYS A 158 -4.73 15.61 16.28
N GLU A 159 -5.56 15.05 15.40
CA GLU A 159 -6.84 15.61 14.98
C GLU A 159 -7.94 14.57 15.18
N ASN A 160 -9.05 14.96 15.81
CA ASN A 160 -10.20 14.08 16.07
C ASN A 160 -9.80 12.75 16.77
N GLY A 161 -8.79 12.79 17.64
CA GLY A 161 -8.29 11.62 18.37
C GLY A 161 -7.40 10.68 17.55
N ARG A 162 -6.94 11.09 16.36
CA ARG A 162 -6.02 10.33 15.50
C ARG A 162 -4.70 11.08 15.36
N TYR A 163 -3.59 10.39 15.59
CA TYR A 163 -2.27 10.97 15.34
C TYR A 163 -2.00 11.01 13.83
N ILE A 164 -1.48 12.14 13.36
CA ILE A 164 -1.10 12.38 11.98
C ILE A 164 0.43 12.43 11.91
N VAL A 165 1.03 11.48 11.21
CA VAL A 165 2.48 11.29 11.16
C VAL A 165 3.02 11.60 9.77
N GLU A 166 3.92 12.58 9.64
CA GLU A 166 4.71 12.76 8.41
C GLU A 166 5.65 11.56 8.25
N SER A 167 5.58 10.90 7.10
CA SER A 167 6.20 9.60 6.89
C SER A 167 6.66 9.39 5.44
N MET A 168 7.54 8.42 5.26
CA MET A 168 7.98 7.96 3.94
C MET A 168 7.15 6.77 3.48
N ILE A 169 6.94 6.70 2.17
CA ILE A 169 6.28 5.58 1.49
C ILE A 169 6.96 5.34 0.15
N TYR A 170 7.06 4.08 -0.27
CA TYR A 170 7.55 3.70 -1.59
C TYR A 170 6.35 3.49 -2.52
N ILE A 171 6.31 4.17 -3.67
CA ILE A 171 5.18 4.06 -4.63
C ILE A 171 5.71 3.76 -6.03
N GLY A 172 5.18 2.71 -6.66
CA GLY A 172 5.32 2.44 -8.08
C GLY A 172 4.36 3.37 -8.83
N THR A 173 4.86 4.53 -9.26
CA THR A 173 4.04 5.57 -9.88
C THR A 173 3.42 5.09 -11.20
N VAL A 174 2.36 5.76 -11.66
CA VAL A 174 1.72 5.45 -12.95
C VAL A 174 2.67 5.57 -14.15
N ASP A 175 3.73 6.38 -14.01
CA ASP A 175 4.77 6.57 -15.04
C ASP A 175 5.87 5.48 -15.00
N ASN A 176 5.79 4.51 -14.07
CA ASN A 176 6.77 3.43 -13.95
C ASN A 176 6.58 2.40 -15.09
N GLU A 177 7.68 1.93 -15.68
CA GLU A 177 7.67 0.89 -16.73
C GLU A 177 7.00 -0.42 -16.30
N SER A 178 6.98 -0.69 -15.00
CA SER A 178 6.34 -1.86 -14.40
C SER A 178 4.87 -1.63 -14.07
N PHE A 179 4.32 -0.42 -14.24
CA PHE A 179 2.89 -0.15 -14.09
C PHE A 179 2.12 -0.77 -15.27
N VAL A 180 1.07 -1.52 -14.96
CA VAL A 180 0.25 -2.26 -15.96
C VAL A 180 -1.22 -1.84 -15.93
N GLY A 181 -1.56 -0.84 -15.12
CA GLY A 181 -2.92 -0.35 -14.97
C GLY A 181 -3.42 0.51 -16.13
N PRO A 182 -4.74 0.61 -16.33
CA PRO A 182 -5.76 -0.16 -15.62
C PRO A 182 -5.82 -1.60 -16.14
N GLU A 183 -6.00 -2.55 -15.22
CA GLU A 183 -6.17 -3.97 -15.55
C GLU A 183 -7.43 -4.50 -14.85
N ASP A 184 -8.25 -5.25 -15.58
CA ASP A 184 -9.47 -5.82 -15.03
C ASP A 184 -9.18 -6.93 -14.00
N VAL A 185 -10.03 -7.01 -12.98
CA VAL A 185 -9.84 -7.92 -11.84
C VAL A 185 -9.73 -9.40 -12.26
N GLU A 186 -10.40 -9.81 -13.34
CA GLU A 186 -10.37 -11.20 -13.82
C GLU A 186 -9.02 -11.51 -14.47
N THR A 187 -8.49 -10.61 -15.29
CA THR A 187 -7.15 -10.70 -15.86
C THR A 187 -6.09 -10.68 -14.77
N THR A 188 -6.17 -9.75 -13.82
CA THR A 188 -5.27 -9.70 -12.66
C THR A 188 -5.31 -11.02 -11.88
N ALA A 189 -6.49 -11.58 -11.59
CA ALA A 189 -6.63 -12.86 -10.90
C ALA A 189 -5.97 -14.02 -11.66
N LYS A 190 -6.16 -14.09 -12.99
CA LYS A 190 -5.52 -15.12 -13.85
C LYS A 190 -4.00 -15.03 -13.83
N VAL A 191 -3.44 -13.82 -13.82
CA VAL A 191 -1.99 -13.61 -13.74
C VAL A 191 -1.49 -14.04 -12.37
N ILE A 192 -2.15 -13.60 -11.29
CA ILE A 192 -1.80 -13.96 -9.91
C ILE A 192 -1.82 -15.48 -9.73
N HIS A 193 -2.87 -16.16 -10.17
CA HIS A 193 -3.01 -17.61 -10.05
C HIS A 193 -1.87 -18.40 -10.72
N LYS A 194 -1.35 -17.90 -11.85
CA LYS A 194 -0.33 -18.61 -12.63
C LYS A 194 1.10 -18.28 -12.24
N SER A 195 1.33 -17.17 -11.54
CA SER A 195 2.68 -16.59 -11.38
C SER A 195 3.30 -16.93 -10.03
N ALA A 196 4.61 -17.12 -10.03
CA ALA A 196 5.42 -17.32 -8.83
C ALA A 196 6.83 -16.76 -9.07
N GLY A 197 7.49 -16.28 -8.02
CA GLY A 197 8.86 -15.80 -8.07
C GLY A 197 9.67 -16.24 -6.85
N GLU A 198 10.81 -15.60 -6.60
CA GLU A 198 11.72 -15.96 -5.50
C GLU A 198 11.07 -15.84 -4.11
N SER A 199 10.11 -14.92 -3.96
CA SER A 199 9.35 -14.72 -2.72
C SER A 199 8.15 -15.66 -2.59
N GLY A 200 7.94 -16.57 -3.54
CA GLY A 200 6.86 -17.56 -3.54
C GLY A 200 5.73 -17.28 -4.55
N PRO A 201 4.65 -18.06 -4.49
CA PRO A 201 3.46 -17.91 -5.33
C PRO A 201 2.82 -16.52 -5.22
N ASN A 202 2.26 -16.00 -6.30
CA ASN A 202 1.67 -14.65 -6.27
C ASN A 202 0.32 -14.61 -5.52
N ASP A 203 -0.46 -15.69 -5.56
CA ASP A 203 -1.70 -15.84 -4.79
C ASP A 203 -1.47 -15.71 -3.28
N GLU A 204 -0.38 -16.27 -2.75
CA GLU A 204 0.02 -16.11 -1.34
C GLU A 204 0.18 -14.64 -0.96
N TYR A 205 0.73 -13.80 -1.84
CA TYR A 205 0.83 -12.36 -1.61
C TYR A 205 -0.57 -11.72 -1.45
N LEU A 206 -1.49 -12.05 -2.35
CA LEU A 206 -2.85 -11.52 -2.32
C LEU A 206 -3.59 -11.94 -1.05
N LEU A 207 -3.54 -13.23 -0.70
CA LEU A 207 -4.23 -13.78 0.46
C LEU A 207 -3.68 -13.22 1.78
N LEU A 208 -2.35 -13.07 1.90
CA LEU A 208 -1.74 -12.43 3.07
C LEU A 208 -2.13 -10.96 3.17
N LEU A 209 -2.13 -10.23 2.06
CA LEU A 209 -2.52 -8.83 2.02
C LEU A 209 -3.97 -8.63 2.43
N HIS A 210 -4.88 -9.37 1.80
CA HIS A 210 -6.31 -9.34 2.11
C HIS A 210 -6.55 -9.62 3.60
N ARG A 211 -5.96 -10.69 4.14
CA ARG A 211 -6.07 -11.04 5.56
C ARG A 211 -5.61 -9.93 6.50
N GLU A 212 -4.51 -9.23 6.20
CA GLU A 212 -4.05 -8.13 7.06
C GLU A 212 -4.98 -6.92 6.95
N VAL A 213 -5.50 -6.62 5.76
CA VAL A 213 -6.36 -5.45 5.50
C VAL A 213 -7.76 -5.62 6.07
N GLU A 214 -8.31 -6.84 6.03
CA GLU A 214 -9.61 -7.15 6.65
C GLU A 214 -9.66 -6.82 8.14
N LYS A 215 -8.52 -6.96 8.86
CA LYS A 215 -8.43 -6.59 10.29
C LYS A 215 -8.58 -5.08 10.54
N MET A 216 -8.42 -4.25 9.51
CA MET A 216 -8.33 -2.79 9.62
C MET A 216 -9.53 -2.06 9.01
N GLY A 217 -10.48 -2.78 8.39
CA GLY A 217 -11.66 -2.19 7.75
C GLY A 217 -11.95 -2.73 6.35
N GLY A 218 -11.08 -3.59 5.84
CA GLY A 218 -11.27 -4.26 4.55
C GLY A 218 -11.00 -3.38 3.34
N ASP A 219 -11.05 -4.01 2.18
CA ASP A 219 -10.84 -3.37 0.87
C ASP A 219 -11.68 -4.11 -0.18
N PRO A 220 -12.74 -3.47 -0.74
CA PRO A 220 -13.66 -4.15 -1.65
C PRO A 220 -13.01 -4.60 -2.95
N TYR A 221 -11.94 -3.95 -3.39
CA TYR A 221 -11.17 -4.39 -4.56
C TYR A 221 -10.40 -5.69 -4.24
N LEU A 222 -9.78 -5.78 -3.07
CA LEU A 222 -9.09 -7.00 -2.65
C LEU A 222 -10.06 -8.18 -2.46
N GLU A 223 -11.23 -7.93 -1.86
CA GLU A 223 -12.28 -8.94 -1.69
C GLU A 223 -12.76 -9.51 -3.02
N ASP A 224 -13.02 -8.64 -4.01
CA ASP A 224 -13.42 -9.08 -5.35
C ASP A 224 -12.30 -9.84 -6.07
N LEU A 225 -11.05 -9.42 -5.90
CA LEU A 225 -9.89 -10.09 -6.48
C LEU A 225 -9.66 -11.48 -5.88
N VAL A 226 -9.79 -11.63 -4.56
CA VAL A 226 -9.76 -12.93 -3.86
C VAL A 226 -10.92 -13.82 -4.33
N SER A 227 -12.12 -13.25 -4.47
CA SER A 227 -13.29 -13.97 -4.98
C SER A 227 -13.10 -14.50 -6.41
N HIS A 228 -12.40 -13.77 -7.28
CA HIS A 228 -12.07 -14.24 -8.62
C HIS A 228 -10.97 -15.31 -8.60
N LEU A 229 -9.96 -15.15 -7.74
CA LEU A 229 -8.90 -16.15 -7.57
C LEU A 229 -9.48 -17.50 -7.13
N ALA A 230 -10.41 -17.52 -6.16
CA ALA A 230 -11.04 -18.73 -5.66
C ALA A 230 -11.88 -19.50 -6.70
N ARG A 231 -12.25 -18.86 -7.82
CA ARG A 231 -12.95 -19.53 -8.95
C ARG A 231 -12.00 -20.18 -9.95
N LEU A 232 -10.69 -19.94 -9.81
CA LEU A 232 -9.64 -20.51 -10.67
C LEU A 232 -8.97 -21.74 -10.03
N GLU A 233 -9.20 -21.98 -8.73
CA GLU A 233 -8.79 -23.19 -7.99
C GLU A 233 -9.67 -24.40 -8.33
#